data_AF-A0A371FRR3-F1
#
_entry.id   AF-A0A371FRR3-F1
#
_cell.length_a   1.000
_cell.length_b   1.000
_cell.length_c   1.000
_cell.angle_alpha   90.00
_cell.angle_beta   90.00
_cell.angle_gamma   90.00
#
_symmetry.space_group_name_H-M   'P 1'
#
loop_
_entity.id
_entity.type
_entity.pdbx_description
1 polymer ?
#
loop_
_entity_poly.entity_id
_entity_poly.type
_entity_poly.pdbx_seq_one_letter_code
_entity_poly.pdbx_strand_id
1 'polypeptide(L)'
;MFFPRVTMILYEVLRLYPPTVFFGRTLQKDVKLGNLSLPAGINVTMPILFIHQDGDIWGDDAKCSNLKGIAKATKGQVSFFPFGWGPRMCIGQNFALLESKIVLSLLLQHFSFELSPAYSHAPTVILNLQPKHGAHLVLHNL
;
A
#
# COMPACT_ATOMS: atom_id res chain seq x y z
N MET A 1 -21.05 13.29 0.07
CA MET A 1 -19.92 13.66 -0.82
C MET A 1 -18.52 13.26 -0.29
N PHE A 2 -18.39 12.46 0.79
CA PHE A 2 -17.11 12.11 1.44
C PHE A 2 -16.39 10.87 0.87
N PHE A 3 -17.11 9.90 0.31
CA PHE A 3 -16.58 8.59 -0.09
C PHE A 3 -15.43 8.61 -1.13
N PRO A 4 -15.45 9.48 -2.16
CA PRO A 4 -14.36 9.53 -3.13
C PRO A 4 -13.02 9.94 -2.50
N ARG A 5 -13.04 10.87 -1.54
CA ARG A 5 -11.83 11.35 -0.86
C ARG A 5 -11.25 10.30 0.08
N VAL A 6 -12.09 9.60 0.85
CA VAL A 6 -11.66 8.49 1.71
C VAL A 6 -10.99 7.39 0.88
N THR A 7 -11.55 7.07 -0.30
CA THR A 7 -10.96 6.07 -1.20
C THR A 7 -9.57 6.48 -1.67
N MET A 8 -9.38 7.74 -2.08
CA MET A 8 -8.06 8.24 -2.50
C MET A 8 -7.04 8.18 -1.37
N ILE A 9 -7.44 8.55 -0.14
CA ILE A 9 -6.57 8.46 1.04
C ILE A 9 -6.15 7.02 1.32
N LEU A 10 -7.09 6.07 1.35
CA LEU A 10 -6.77 4.66 1.61
C LEU A 10 -5.81 4.08 0.59
N TYR A 11 -6.00 4.41 -0.69
CA TYR A 11 -5.13 3.97 -1.76
C TYR A 11 -3.73 4.57 -1.67
N GLU A 12 -3.61 5.82 -1.25
CA GLU A 12 -2.32 6.45 -1.04
C GLU A 12 -1.59 5.90 0.19
N VAL A 13 -2.33 5.60 1.26
CA VAL A 13 -1.77 4.89 2.42
C VAL A 13 -1.28 3.50 2.03
N LEU A 14 -2.04 2.75 1.22
CA LEU A 14 -1.61 1.44 0.74
C LEU A 14 -0.40 1.50 -0.18
N ARG A 15 -0.17 2.62 -0.88
CA ARG A 15 1.01 2.85 -1.71
C ARG A 15 2.25 3.09 -0.84
N LEU A 16 2.13 3.96 0.15
CA LEU A 16 3.26 4.33 1.02
C LEU A 16 3.56 3.24 2.07
N TYR A 17 2.52 2.60 2.59
CA TYR A 17 2.57 1.63 3.67
C TYR A 17 1.75 0.37 3.34
N PRO A 18 2.13 -0.41 2.31
CA PRO A 18 1.46 -1.66 2.00
C PRO A 18 1.66 -2.67 3.14
N PRO A 19 0.61 -3.37 3.62
CA PRO A 19 0.75 -4.38 4.67
C PRO A 19 1.76 -5.47 4.32
N THR A 20 1.75 -5.92 3.05
CA THR A 20 2.75 -6.84 2.50
C THR A 20 3.76 -6.06 1.68
N VAL A 21 5.05 -6.16 1.99
CA VAL A 21 6.12 -5.38 1.34
C VAL A 21 6.76 -6.06 0.14
N PHE A 22 6.60 -7.38 -0.02
CA PHE A 22 7.01 -8.13 -1.22
C PHE A 22 6.14 -9.36 -1.46
N PHE A 23 6.09 -9.83 -2.71
CA PHE A 23 5.53 -11.14 -3.06
C PHE A 23 6.60 -12.04 -3.69
N GLY A 24 6.69 -13.29 -3.22
CA GLY A 24 7.54 -14.32 -3.84
C GLY A 24 6.77 -15.21 -4.81
N ARG A 25 7.42 -15.67 -5.87
CA ARG A 25 6.92 -16.70 -6.80
C ARG A 25 8.05 -17.65 -7.17
N THR A 26 7.81 -18.96 -7.03
CA THR A 26 8.73 -19.98 -7.54
C THR A 26 8.40 -20.28 -8.99
N LEU A 27 9.38 -20.15 -9.88
CA LEU A 27 9.20 -20.47 -11.30
C LEU A 27 9.03 -21.98 -11.48
N GLN A 28 7.95 -22.38 -12.15
CA GLN A 28 7.66 -23.80 -12.44
C GLN A 28 8.31 -24.30 -13.74
N LYS A 29 8.78 -23.36 -14.58
CA LYS A 29 9.44 -23.61 -15.84
C LYS A 29 10.38 -22.45 -16.14
N ASP A 30 11.28 -22.64 -17.09
CA ASP A 30 12.14 -21.57 -17.57
C ASP A 30 11.30 -20.41 -18.12
N VAL A 31 11.66 -19.18 -17.75
CA VAL A 31 10.95 -17.95 -18.14
C VAL A 31 11.94 -16.93 -18.69
N LYS A 32 11.61 -16.33 -19.81
CA LYS A 32 12.32 -15.15 -20.33
C LYS A 32 11.62 -13.88 -19.83
N LEU A 33 12.32 -13.05 -19.06
CA LEU A 33 11.84 -11.78 -18.53
C LEU A 33 12.68 -10.63 -19.11
N GLY A 34 12.15 -9.96 -20.15
CA GLY A 34 12.94 -9.01 -20.94
C GLY A 34 14.16 -9.69 -21.55
N ASN A 35 15.34 -9.22 -21.19
CA ASN A 35 16.62 -9.79 -21.63
C ASN A 35 17.17 -10.88 -20.70
N LEU A 36 16.47 -11.19 -19.60
CA LEU A 36 16.89 -12.19 -18.62
C LEU A 36 16.27 -13.55 -18.93
N SER A 37 17.08 -14.61 -18.87
CA SER A 37 16.62 -16.01 -18.89
C SER A 37 16.69 -16.57 -17.47
N LEU A 38 15.54 -16.93 -16.92
CA LEU A 38 15.38 -17.38 -15.55
C LEU A 38 15.04 -18.89 -15.56
N PRO A 39 15.86 -19.76 -14.96
CA PRO A 39 15.57 -21.19 -14.93
C PRO A 39 14.43 -21.53 -13.98
N ALA A 40 13.79 -22.68 -14.21
CA ALA A 40 12.83 -23.28 -13.30
C ALA A 40 13.43 -23.49 -11.89
N GLY A 41 12.59 -23.42 -10.87
CA GLY A 41 12.96 -23.67 -9.47
C GLY A 41 13.46 -22.43 -8.71
N ILE A 42 13.78 -21.32 -9.37
CA ILE A 42 14.19 -20.10 -8.66
C ILE A 42 12.99 -19.35 -8.09
N ASN A 43 13.23 -18.60 -7.00
CA ASN A 43 12.28 -17.65 -6.44
C ASN A 43 12.49 -16.25 -7.01
N VAL A 44 11.44 -15.69 -7.59
CA VAL A 44 11.37 -14.28 -8.03
C VAL A 44 10.58 -13.50 -6.99
N THR A 45 11.17 -12.43 -6.49
CA THR A 45 10.55 -11.54 -5.50
C THR A 45 10.18 -10.22 -6.16
N MET A 46 8.92 -9.81 -6.01
CA MET A 46 8.42 -8.51 -6.43
C MET A 46 8.42 -7.56 -5.21
N PRO A 47 9.31 -6.55 -5.17
CA PRO A 47 9.39 -5.63 -4.04
C PRO A 47 8.32 -4.54 -4.15
N ILE A 48 7.14 -4.82 -3.58
CA ILE A 48 5.95 -3.94 -3.64
C ILE A 48 6.29 -2.54 -3.13
N LEU A 49 6.91 -2.45 -1.94
CA LEU A 49 7.21 -1.17 -1.30
C LEU A 49 8.10 -0.28 -2.18
N PHE A 50 9.14 -0.86 -2.80
CA PHE A 50 10.04 -0.10 -3.65
C PHE A 50 9.38 0.32 -4.96
N ILE A 51 8.60 -0.57 -5.59
CA ILE A 51 7.86 -0.24 -6.82
C ILE A 51 6.82 0.86 -6.53
N HIS A 52 6.18 0.85 -5.37
CA HIS A 52 5.18 1.85 -4.99
C HIS A 52 5.79 3.21 -4.64
N GLN A 53 7.09 3.29 -4.36
CA GLN A 53 7.83 4.51 -4.01
C GLN A 53 8.89 4.89 -5.07
N ASP A 54 8.85 4.24 -6.23
CA ASP A 54 9.77 4.50 -7.34
C ASP A 54 9.49 5.86 -7.98
N GLY A 55 10.49 6.74 -7.99
CA GLY A 55 10.37 8.09 -8.55
C GLY A 55 10.12 8.09 -10.07
N ASP A 56 10.61 7.09 -10.80
CA ASP A 56 10.42 7.02 -12.25
C ASP A 56 8.97 6.68 -12.61
N ILE A 57 8.28 5.96 -11.73
CA ILE A 57 6.88 5.57 -11.88
C ILE A 57 5.95 6.64 -11.29
N TRP A 58 6.24 7.12 -10.08
CA TRP A 58 5.31 7.92 -9.27
C TRP A 58 5.64 9.42 -9.24
N GLY A 59 6.80 9.82 -9.76
CA GLY A 59 7.31 11.20 -9.76
C GLY A 59 8.19 11.54 -8.55
N ASP A 60 8.71 12.76 -8.52
CA ASP A 60 9.67 13.22 -7.50
C ASP A 60 9.13 13.16 -6.06
N ASP A 61 7.80 13.19 -5.90
CA ASP A 61 7.09 13.08 -4.62
C ASP A 61 6.67 11.64 -4.28
N ALA A 62 7.27 10.62 -4.90
CA ALA A 62 6.94 9.22 -4.68
C ALA A 62 7.02 8.77 -3.21
N LYS A 63 7.79 9.44 -2.36
CA LYS A 63 7.86 9.12 -0.92
C LYS A 63 6.90 9.94 -0.05
N CYS A 64 6.18 10.88 -0.64
CA CYS A 64 5.23 11.77 0.01
C CYS A 64 3.80 11.38 -0.37
N SER A 65 2.82 11.78 0.43
CA SER A 65 1.40 11.56 0.11
C SER A 65 0.94 12.48 -1.01
N ASN A 66 0.46 11.92 -2.11
CA ASN A 66 -0.08 12.65 -3.26
C ASN A 66 -1.49 12.13 -3.65
N LEU A 67 -2.51 12.96 -3.47
CA LEU A 67 -3.91 12.61 -3.75
C LEU A 67 -4.33 12.85 -5.22
N LYS A 68 -3.39 13.01 -6.16
CA LYS A 68 -3.69 13.17 -7.61
C LYS A 68 -4.30 11.91 -8.26
N GLY A 69 -4.30 10.78 -7.55
CA GLY A 69 -4.91 9.51 -7.94
C GLY A 69 -3.96 8.56 -8.68
N ILE A 70 -4.07 7.25 -8.35
CA ILE A 70 -3.14 6.20 -8.81
C ILE A 70 -3.04 6.13 -10.34
N ALA A 71 -4.17 6.08 -11.04
CA ALA A 71 -4.18 5.87 -12.49
C ALA A 71 -3.45 6.99 -13.25
N LYS A 72 -3.53 8.23 -12.73
CA LYS A 72 -2.81 9.37 -13.30
C LYS A 72 -1.32 9.30 -13.00
N ALA A 73 -0.95 8.84 -11.80
CA ALA A 73 0.44 8.72 -11.39
C ALA A 73 1.17 7.62 -12.19
N THR A 74 0.57 6.43 -12.33
CA THR A 74 1.25 5.29 -12.97
C THR A 74 1.20 5.29 -14.50
N LYS A 75 0.59 6.30 -15.13
CA LYS A 75 0.43 6.40 -16.60
C LYS A 75 -0.16 5.12 -17.23
N GLY A 76 -1.04 4.42 -16.50
CA GLY A 76 -1.67 3.18 -16.95
C GLY A 76 -0.83 1.90 -16.77
N GLN A 77 0.38 2.00 -16.18
CA GLN A 77 1.18 0.82 -15.83
C GLN A 77 0.60 0.09 -14.62
N VAL A 78 0.78 -1.24 -14.59
CA VAL A 78 0.42 -2.10 -13.45
C VAL A 78 1.51 -1.99 -12.37
N SER A 79 1.60 -0.81 -11.76
CA SER A 79 2.61 -0.49 -10.75
C SER A 79 2.01 -0.33 -9.34
N PHE A 80 0.69 -0.51 -9.21
CA PHE A 80 -0.03 -0.48 -7.95
C PHE A 80 -0.76 -1.81 -7.71
N PHE A 81 -0.27 -2.60 -6.77
CA PHE A 81 -0.77 -3.95 -6.47
C PHE A 81 -0.59 -4.32 -4.98
N PRO A 82 -1.10 -3.50 -4.03
CA PRO A 82 -0.91 -3.74 -2.59
C PRO A 82 -1.58 -5.03 -2.09
N PHE A 83 -2.53 -5.58 -2.85
CA PHE A 83 -3.21 -6.85 -2.59
C PHE A 83 -2.74 -8.00 -3.49
N GLY A 84 -1.65 -7.79 -4.23
CA GLY A 84 -1.17 -8.72 -5.25
C GLY A 84 -1.92 -8.59 -6.57
N TRP A 85 -1.66 -9.53 -7.47
CA TRP A 85 -2.20 -9.54 -8.82
C TRP A 85 -2.39 -10.98 -9.32
N GLY A 86 -3.34 -11.15 -10.25
CA GLY A 86 -3.65 -12.44 -10.89
C GLY A 86 -4.45 -13.39 -9.99
N PRO A 87 -4.48 -14.71 -10.31
CA PRO A 87 -5.35 -15.68 -9.66
C PRO A 87 -5.13 -15.89 -8.15
N ARG A 88 -4.00 -15.41 -7.63
CA ARG A 88 -3.62 -15.49 -6.20
C ARG A 88 -3.60 -14.11 -5.55
N MET A 89 -4.32 -13.14 -6.11
CA MET A 89 -4.59 -11.86 -5.44
C MET A 89 -5.40 -12.08 -4.15
N CYS A 90 -5.31 -11.13 -3.22
CA CYS A 90 -6.02 -11.22 -1.95
C CYS A 90 -7.53 -11.29 -2.17
N ILE A 91 -8.13 -12.43 -1.81
CA ILE A 91 -9.59 -12.62 -1.86
C ILE A 91 -10.33 -11.62 -0.95
N GLY A 92 -9.68 -11.14 0.10
CA GLY A 92 -10.20 -10.16 1.04
C GLY A 92 -10.10 -8.70 0.60
N GLN A 93 -9.56 -8.39 -0.59
CA GLN A 93 -9.34 -7.00 -1.03
C GLN A 93 -10.60 -6.14 -0.93
N ASN A 94 -11.73 -6.62 -1.48
CA ASN A 94 -12.97 -5.86 -1.48
C ASN A 94 -13.53 -5.66 -0.07
N PHE A 95 -13.43 -6.70 0.77
CA PHE A 95 -13.85 -6.64 2.17
C PHE A 95 -13.02 -5.61 2.94
N ALA A 96 -11.69 -5.71 2.87
CA ALA A 96 -10.77 -4.83 3.60
C ALA A 96 -10.95 -3.36 3.19
N LEU A 97 -11.15 -3.08 1.90
CA LEU A 97 -11.40 -1.72 1.42
C LEU A 97 -12.76 -1.18 1.87
N LEU A 98 -13.80 -2.01 1.90
CA LEU A 98 -15.13 -1.61 2.38
C LEU A 98 -15.10 -1.34 3.89
N GLU A 99 -14.56 -2.28 4.66
CA GLU A 99 -14.39 -2.18 6.11
C GLU A 99 -13.59 -0.92 6.48
N SER A 100 -12.43 -0.71 5.86
CA SER A 100 -11.59 0.46 6.11
C SER A 100 -12.32 1.78 5.81
N LYS A 101 -13.12 1.82 4.74
CA LYS A 101 -13.93 3.01 4.42
C LYS A 101 -14.99 3.28 5.48
N ILE A 102 -15.69 2.24 5.94
CA ILE A 102 -16.73 2.36 6.97
C ILE A 102 -16.11 2.83 8.29
N VAL A 103 -15.09 2.14 8.79
CA VAL A 103 -14.42 2.47 10.06
C VAL A 103 -13.86 3.88 10.02
N LEU A 104 -13.11 4.24 8.98
CA LEU A 104 -12.54 5.59 8.87
C LEU A 104 -13.62 6.67 8.76
N SER A 105 -14.69 6.41 8.02
CA SER A 105 -15.80 7.38 7.91
C SER A 105 -16.56 7.57 9.22
N LEU A 106 -16.70 6.51 10.03
CA LEU A 106 -17.32 6.60 11.36
C LEU A 106 -16.41 7.37 12.32
N LEU A 107 -15.12 7.03 12.36
CA LEU A 107 -14.14 7.72 13.19
C LEU A 107 -14.09 9.22 12.90
N LEU A 108 -14.05 9.61 11.62
CA LEU A 108 -13.99 11.02 11.21
C LEU A 108 -15.32 11.79 11.41
N GLN A 109 -16.44 11.12 11.67
CA GLN A 109 -17.72 11.75 11.99
C GLN A 109 -17.86 12.10 13.47
N HIS A 110 -17.13 11.40 14.35
CA HIS A 110 -17.27 11.52 15.79
C HIS A 110 -16.04 12.12 16.48
N PHE A 111 -14.87 12.03 15.84
CA PHE A 111 -13.61 12.44 16.44
C PHE A 111 -12.77 13.29 15.49
N SER A 112 -12.02 14.21 16.06
CA SER A 112 -10.81 14.77 15.46
C SER A 112 -9.58 14.14 16.10
N PHE A 113 -8.48 14.10 15.35
CA PHE A 113 -7.27 13.37 15.70
C PHE A 113 -6.07 14.31 15.74
N GLU A 114 -5.24 14.16 16.76
CA GLU A 114 -3.96 14.84 16.91
C GLU A 114 -2.85 13.82 17.17
N LEU A 115 -1.66 14.05 16.62
CA LEU A 115 -0.51 13.20 16.90
C LEU A 115 -0.06 13.44 18.34
N SER A 116 0.04 12.37 19.14
CA SER A 116 0.62 12.48 20.48
C SER A 116 2.09 12.92 20.38
N PRO A 117 2.62 13.72 21.32
CA PRO A 117 4.06 13.95 21.44
C PRO A 117 4.89 12.66 21.59
N ALA A 118 4.26 11.57 22.03
CA ALA A 118 4.87 10.24 22.11
C ALA A 118 4.86 9.46 20.78
N TYR A 119 4.26 10.01 19.72
CA TYR A 119 4.29 9.40 18.40
C TYR A 119 5.70 9.46 17.81
N SER A 120 6.19 8.31 17.34
CA SER A 120 7.45 8.19 16.62
C SER A 120 7.20 7.45 15.31
N HIS A 121 7.42 8.15 14.20
CA HIS A 121 7.21 7.57 12.87
C HIS A 121 8.36 6.60 12.53
N ALA A 122 8.16 5.32 12.84
CA ALA A 122 9.12 4.26 12.57
C ALA A 122 8.41 3.01 12.02
N PRO A 123 8.17 2.92 10.70
CA PRO A 123 7.66 1.71 10.07
C PRO A 123 8.65 0.56 10.22
N THR A 124 8.16 -0.64 10.55
CA THR A 124 8.97 -1.87 10.64
C THR A 124 8.22 -3.03 10.01
N VAL A 125 8.98 -4.00 9.49
CA VAL A 125 8.43 -5.23 8.92
C VAL A 125 8.71 -6.37 9.90
N ILE A 126 7.65 -7.03 10.40
CA ILE A 126 7.78 -8.28 11.16
C ILE A 126 7.23 -9.42 10.31
N LEU A 127 5.90 -9.47 10.18
CA LEU A 127 5.19 -10.25 9.16
C LEU A 127 4.59 -9.29 8.13
N ASN A 128 3.93 -8.25 8.63
CA ASN A 128 3.42 -7.13 7.87
C ASN A 128 4.21 -5.86 8.21
N LEU A 129 4.09 -4.84 7.35
CA LEU A 129 4.53 -3.48 7.65
C LEU A 129 3.60 -2.87 8.70
N GLN A 130 4.18 -2.39 9.79
CA GLN A 130 3.44 -1.80 10.92
C GLN A 130 4.25 -0.71 11.64
N PRO A 131 3.62 0.16 12.43
CA PRO A 131 4.33 1.12 13.27
C PRO A 131 5.09 0.40 14.39
N LYS A 132 6.43 0.52 14.45
CA LYS A 132 7.28 -0.13 15.45
C LYS A 132 6.90 0.23 16.89
N HIS A 133 6.47 1.47 17.10
CA HIS A 133 6.15 2.02 18.41
C HIS A 133 4.65 2.28 18.60
N GLY A 134 3.80 1.66 17.76
CA GLY A 134 2.38 1.97 17.70
C GLY A 134 2.08 3.32 17.04
N ALA A 135 0.79 3.67 16.97
CA ALA A 135 0.31 4.94 16.44
C ALA A 135 -0.41 5.70 17.56
N HIS A 136 0.36 6.35 18.44
CA HIS A 136 -0.20 7.11 19.55
C HIS A 136 -0.90 8.37 19.04
N LEU A 137 -2.22 8.43 19.23
CA LEU A 137 -3.10 9.51 18.82
C LEU A 137 -3.86 10.04 20.02
N VAL A 138 -4.08 11.36 20.05
CA VAL A 138 -5.05 12.00 20.95
C VAL A 138 -6.34 12.16 20.15
N LEU A 139 -7.45 11.69 20.72
CA LEU A 139 -8.78 11.81 20.14
C LEU A 139 -9.54 12.90 20.87
N HIS A 140 -10.14 13.81 20.11
CA HIS A 140 -11.03 14.83 20.61
C HIS A 140 -12.42 14.59 20.03
N ASN A 141 -13.46 14.58 20.88
CA ASN A 141 -14.85 14.49 20.40
C ASN A 141 -15.20 15.72 19.57
N LEU A 142 -15.95 15.53 18.49
CA LEU A 142 -16.52 16.61 17.67
C LEU A 142 -17.78 17.21 18.28
#